data_AF-A0A8J1VUS6-F1
#
_entry.id   AF-A0A8J1VUS6-F1
#
_cell.length_a   1.000
_cell.length_b   1.000
_cell.length_c   1.000
_cell.angle_alpha   90.00
_cell.angle_beta   90.00
_cell.angle_gamma   90.00
#
_symmetry.space_group_name_H-M   'P 1'
#
loop_
_entity.id
_entity.type
_entity.pdbx_description
1 polymer ?
#
loop_
_entity_poly.entity_id
_entity_poly.type
_entity_poly.pdbx_seq_one_letter_code
_entity_poly.pdbx_strand_id
1 'polypeptide(L)'
;MRLNVPNAIASSSGFNGHVLDVPRDSEGDSDHEAVTKSRQIENGHARSEDGDNDDDNNKDGWTVETFKDQPLGKSNSTIHMLKTLTDKLKEVIKKTEDGMVKTTDNARAMEDASPDDGQIVEFETGLQRAIELRQIVQIKIDVLDEMQMRMREGESLVDAGKQFKQTSSKRAADYMAKSKRMKCEYAQGEYIDFRTSIWEINHPSGACPPMSTFLPKTDEDESDDEDFEIGGNTQNYRCPVTMLPLKDTVTRHSYSREGIEGIFTNAKRNKRPARCPVAGCNVQLTNAHLIDDKHLQKRADEFEKRRARRENDSDEEAELVDVSQDD
;
A
#
# COMPACT_ATOMS: atom_id res chain seq x y z
N MET A 1 20.26 -20.64 -30.22
CA MET A 1 19.37 -20.17 -31.30
C MET A 1 18.94 -18.75 -30.96
N ARG A 2 19.23 -17.80 -31.86
CA ARG A 2 18.96 -16.36 -31.70
C ARG A 2 17.56 -16.06 -32.22
N LEU A 3 16.71 -15.39 -31.44
CA LEU A 3 15.50 -14.70 -31.91
C LEU A 3 15.37 -13.43 -31.06
N ASN A 4 15.85 -12.27 -31.52
CA ASN A 4 15.31 -11.31 -32.50
C ASN A 4 14.27 -10.36 -31.87
N VAL A 5 14.77 -9.20 -31.43
CA VAL A 5 14.01 -8.03 -30.96
C VAL A 5 13.81 -7.10 -32.15
N PRO A 6 12.58 -6.63 -32.48
CA PRO A 6 12.41 -5.52 -33.40
C PRO A 6 12.44 -4.19 -32.65
N ASN A 7 13.33 -3.31 -33.09
CA ASN A 7 13.45 -1.92 -32.66
C ASN A 7 12.72 -0.99 -33.66
N ALA A 8 11.99 -0.03 -33.09
CA ALA A 8 11.55 1.29 -33.57
C ALA A 8 11.30 1.59 -35.06
N ILE A 9 10.14 2.22 -35.34
CA ILE A 9 10.06 3.32 -36.31
C ILE A 9 9.22 4.47 -35.71
N ALA A 10 9.89 5.58 -35.43
CA ALA A 10 9.29 6.89 -35.31
C ALA A 10 9.09 7.48 -36.71
N SER A 11 7.94 8.11 -36.96
CA SER A 11 7.78 9.04 -38.09
C SER A 11 6.76 10.11 -37.73
N SER A 12 7.23 11.34 -37.83
CA SER A 12 6.57 12.61 -37.55
C SER A 12 5.89 13.20 -38.77
N SER A 13 4.65 13.64 -38.61
CA SER A 13 3.97 14.75 -39.32
C SER A 13 2.66 15.00 -38.55
N GLY A 14 2.23 16.19 -38.12
CA GLY A 14 2.42 17.55 -38.62
C GLY A 14 1.06 18.06 -39.10
N PHE A 15 0.53 19.12 -38.45
CA PHE A 15 -0.66 19.91 -38.87
C PHE A 15 -2.04 19.22 -38.65
N ASN A 16 -3.16 19.85 -38.29
CA ASN A 16 -3.58 21.25 -38.29
C ASN A 16 -4.77 21.41 -37.32
N GLY A 17 -4.93 22.60 -36.74
CA GLY A 17 -6.04 22.92 -35.84
C GLY A 17 -7.42 22.94 -36.52
N HIS A 18 -8.47 22.61 -35.75
CA HIS A 18 -9.82 23.05 -36.05
C HIS A 18 -10.62 23.26 -34.76
N VAL A 19 -10.91 24.53 -34.51
CA VAL A 19 -11.91 25.04 -33.56
C VAL A 19 -13.28 24.92 -34.23
N LEU A 20 -14.25 24.31 -33.55
CA LEU A 20 -15.70 24.36 -33.81
C LEU A 20 -16.31 24.41 -32.40
N ASP A 21 -16.90 25.48 -31.86
CA ASP A 21 -17.78 26.53 -32.37
C ASP A 21 -19.15 26.02 -32.85
N VAL A 22 -20.06 25.76 -31.89
CA VAL A 22 -21.54 25.81 -32.02
C VAL A 22 -22.15 25.87 -30.59
N PRO A 23 -23.40 26.37 -30.37
CA PRO A 23 -23.76 27.77 -30.34
C PRO A 23 -24.36 28.22 -29.00
N ARG A 24 -24.43 29.54 -28.90
CA ARG A 24 -25.03 30.40 -27.88
C ARG A 24 -26.53 30.55 -28.12
N ASP A 25 -27.35 30.19 -27.14
CA ASP A 25 -28.71 30.71 -26.98
C ASP A 25 -28.83 31.33 -25.58
N SER A 26 -28.84 32.67 -25.58
CA SER A 26 -29.44 33.54 -24.55
C SER A 26 -30.95 33.37 -24.58
N GLU A 27 -31.69 33.40 -23.47
CA GLU A 27 -32.11 34.54 -22.64
C GLU A 27 -32.86 33.89 -21.45
N GLY A 28 -32.89 34.34 -20.21
CA GLY A 28 -32.38 35.53 -19.56
C GLY A 28 -32.87 35.53 -18.10
N ASP A 29 -32.37 36.53 -17.39
CA ASP A 29 -33.03 37.29 -16.32
C ASP A 29 -32.75 37.01 -14.83
N SER A 30 -32.50 38.15 -14.18
CA SER A 30 -32.56 38.51 -12.77
C SER A 30 -31.40 38.15 -11.82
N ASP A 31 -30.56 39.18 -11.66
CA ASP A 31 -29.82 39.59 -10.47
C ASP A 31 -30.41 39.15 -9.12
N HIS A 32 -29.56 38.75 -8.17
CA HIS A 32 -29.58 39.30 -6.81
C HIS A 32 -28.38 38.78 -5.97
N GLU A 33 -27.53 39.73 -5.57
CA GLU A 33 -26.49 39.60 -4.55
C GLU A 33 -27.04 39.04 -3.23
N ALA A 34 -26.45 37.96 -2.71
CA ALA A 34 -26.70 37.49 -1.35
C ALA A 34 -25.70 38.14 -0.39
N VAL A 35 -26.08 39.32 0.08
CA VAL A 35 -25.52 40.02 1.24
C VAL A 35 -25.84 39.25 2.54
N THR A 36 -24.83 39.18 3.40
CA THR A 36 -24.84 38.74 4.79
C THR A 36 -25.95 39.40 5.63
N LYS A 37 -26.70 38.60 6.41
CA LYS A 37 -27.51 39.13 7.52
C LYS A 37 -27.27 38.36 8.82
N SER A 38 -26.48 39.04 9.65
CA SER A 38 -26.36 38.87 11.08
C SER A 38 -27.71 39.05 11.77
N ARG A 39 -27.92 38.25 12.81
CA ARG A 39 -29.13 38.16 13.61
C ARG A 39 -29.17 39.31 14.62
N GLN A 40 -30.14 40.21 14.49
CA GLN A 40 -30.47 41.23 15.48
C GLN A 40 -31.08 40.58 16.73
N ILE A 41 -30.56 40.93 17.90
CA ILE A 41 -31.32 40.90 19.16
C ILE A 41 -31.35 42.36 19.63
N GLU A 42 -32.51 42.99 19.45
CA GLU A 42 -32.84 44.27 20.06
C GLU A 42 -33.26 44.02 21.50
N ASN A 43 -32.66 44.74 22.44
CA ASN A 43 -33.31 45.05 23.71
C ASN A 43 -32.84 46.43 24.15
N GLY A 44 -33.76 47.39 24.10
CA GLY A 44 -33.54 48.77 24.44
C GLY A 44 -33.52 49.00 25.95
N HIS A 45 -32.60 49.86 26.39
CA HIS A 45 -32.84 50.71 27.54
C HIS A 45 -32.05 52.01 27.37
N ALA A 46 -32.78 53.11 27.19
CA ALA A 46 -32.24 54.45 27.09
C ALA A 46 -32.09 55.05 28.50
N ARG A 47 -30.91 55.58 28.84
CA ARG A 47 -30.80 56.66 29.82
C ARG A 47 -29.48 57.43 29.74
N SER A 48 -29.65 58.75 29.54
CA SER A 48 -28.81 59.90 29.94
C SER A 48 -27.42 60.08 29.34
N GLU A 49 -27.30 61.19 28.60
CA GLU A 49 -26.09 61.97 28.33
C GLU A 49 -25.56 62.56 29.65
N ASP A 50 -24.24 62.48 29.88
CA ASP A 50 -23.37 63.60 30.29
C ASP A 50 -21.93 63.09 30.46
N GLY A 51 -20.98 63.91 30.00
CA GLY A 51 -19.61 63.52 29.67
C GLY A 51 -18.68 63.18 30.84
N ASP A 52 -17.60 62.47 30.52
CA ASP A 52 -16.24 62.94 30.81
C ASP A 52 -15.18 62.11 30.07
N ASN A 53 -14.02 62.72 30.01
CA ASN A 53 -12.86 62.50 29.17
C ASN A 53 -12.09 61.16 29.39
N ASP A 54 -11.23 60.87 28.40
CA ASP A 54 -9.98 60.08 28.47
C ASP A 54 -10.00 58.54 28.31
N ASP A 55 -9.25 58.14 27.27
CA ASP A 55 -8.28 57.03 27.24
C ASP A 55 -8.83 55.59 27.40
N ASP A 56 -8.94 54.86 26.28
CA ASP A 56 -7.99 53.75 26.10
C ASP A 56 -7.91 53.29 24.64
N ASN A 57 -6.67 53.21 24.19
CA ASN A 57 -6.24 52.73 22.90
C ASN A 57 -6.53 51.23 22.74
N ASN A 58 -6.48 50.81 21.49
CA ASN A 58 -6.18 49.45 21.07
C ASN A 58 -7.35 48.47 20.87
N LYS A 59 -8.18 48.75 19.86
CA LYS A 59 -8.84 47.69 19.08
C LYS A 59 -7.86 47.09 18.06
N ASP A 60 -6.70 46.60 18.51
CA ASP A 60 -5.92 45.64 17.73
C ASP A 60 -6.69 44.32 17.77
N GLY A 61 -7.69 44.22 16.88
CA GLY A 61 -8.46 43.01 16.68
C GLY A 61 -7.53 41.86 16.30
N TRP A 62 -7.90 40.64 16.70
CA TRP A 62 -7.24 39.42 16.23
C TRP A 62 -7.28 39.36 14.70
N THR A 63 -6.22 39.80 14.04
CA THR A 63 -5.97 39.60 12.62
C THR A 63 -5.14 38.32 12.44
N VAL A 64 -5.19 37.72 11.24
CA VAL A 64 -4.32 36.58 10.88
C VAL A 64 -2.84 36.93 11.08
N GLU A 65 -2.49 38.21 11.01
CA GLU A 65 -1.13 38.74 11.19
C GLU A 65 -0.74 38.98 12.66
N THR A 66 -1.71 39.15 13.58
CA THR A 66 -1.45 39.32 15.02
C THR A 66 -1.60 38.03 15.83
N PHE A 67 -2.15 36.97 15.25
CA PHE A 67 -2.24 35.66 15.89
C PHE A 67 -0.87 34.97 15.93
N LYS A 68 -0.27 34.90 17.12
CA LYS A 68 1.02 34.21 17.34
C LYS A 68 0.74 32.77 17.76
N ASP A 69 1.40 31.81 17.11
CA ASP A 69 1.33 30.40 17.48
C ASP A 69 1.74 30.21 18.94
N GLN A 70 0.89 29.52 19.69
CA GLN A 70 1.20 29.19 21.07
C GLN A 70 2.19 28.02 21.15
N PRO A 71 3.22 28.10 21.99
CA PRO A 71 4.15 27.00 22.17
C PRO A 71 3.45 25.73 22.68
N LEU A 72 3.74 24.60 22.05
CA LEU A 72 3.28 23.29 22.52
C LEU A 72 4.29 22.72 23.53
N GLY A 73 3.94 22.76 24.81
CA GLY A 73 4.75 22.20 25.90
C GLY A 73 4.33 20.79 26.35
N LYS A 74 4.83 20.35 27.52
CA LYS A 74 4.61 19.04 28.17
C LYS A 74 3.18 18.70 28.58
N SER A 75 2.18 19.41 28.07
CA SER A 75 0.78 19.13 28.36
C SER A 75 0.44 17.68 27.97
N ASN A 76 0.05 16.87 28.95
CA ASN A 76 -0.37 15.49 28.73
C ASN A 76 -1.53 15.41 27.72
N SER A 77 -2.41 16.42 27.71
CA SER A 77 -3.52 16.50 26.75
C SER A 77 -3.03 16.70 25.31
N THR A 78 -2.02 17.53 25.10
CA THR A 78 -1.45 17.81 23.76
C THR A 78 -0.72 16.59 23.23
N ILE A 79 0.08 15.93 24.07
CA ILE A 79 0.78 14.69 23.70
C ILE A 79 -0.24 13.58 23.36
N HIS A 80 -1.33 13.46 24.12
CA HIS A 80 -2.39 12.50 23.82
C HIS A 80 -3.11 12.80 22.48
N MET A 81 -3.36 14.08 22.16
CA MET A 81 -3.93 14.46 20.87
C MET A 81 -3.03 14.08 19.70
N LEU A 82 -1.72 14.36 19.79
CA LEU A 82 -0.75 13.97 18.76
C LEU A 82 -0.67 12.44 18.62
N LYS A 83 -0.68 11.70 19.74
CA LYS A 83 -0.75 10.24 19.71
C LYS A 83 -2.01 9.74 18.98
N THR A 84 -3.17 10.34 19.27
CA THR A 84 -4.43 9.97 18.60
C THR A 84 -4.34 10.22 17.08
N LEU A 85 -3.68 11.29 16.66
CA LEU A 85 -3.44 11.56 15.24
C LEU A 85 -2.49 10.51 14.62
N THR A 86 -1.37 10.20 15.28
CA THR A 86 -0.48 9.11 14.86
C THR A 86 -1.24 7.80 14.70
N ASP A 87 -2.09 7.43 15.67
CA ASP A 87 -2.85 6.19 15.65
C ASP A 87 -3.85 6.15 14.46
N LYS A 88 -4.47 7.29 14.12
CA LYS A 88 -5.31 7.42 12.91
C LYS A 88 -4.52 7.30 11.61
N LEU A 89 -3.32 7.87 11.54
CA LEU A 89 -2.45 7.72 10.36
C LEU A 89 -1.99 6.27 10.19
N LYS A 90 -1.74 5.55 11.29
CA LYS A 90 -1.45 4.11 11.26
C LYS A 90 -2.65 3.31 10.76
N GLU A 91 -3.88 3.73 11.06
CA GLU A 91 -5.08 3.13 10.47
C GLU A 91 -5.15 3.35 8.94
N VAL A 92 -4.72 4.52 8.45
CA VAL A 92 -4.61 4.77 7.00
C VAL A 92 -3.62 3.81 6.36
N ILE A 93 -2.44 3.61 6.95
CA ILE A 93 -1.45 2.62 6.46
C ILE A 93 -2.07 1.24 6.35
N LYS A 94 -2.75 0.76 7.39
CA LYS A 94 -3.40 -0.56 7.37
C LYS A 94 -4.42 -0.69 6.25
N LYS A 95 -5.25 0.34 6.04
CA LYS A 95 -6.24 0.34 4.94
C LYS A 95 -5.57 0.38 3.57
N THR A 96 -4.44 1.07 3.44
CA THR A 96 -3.65 1.08 2.21
C THR A 96 -3.07 -0.31 1.94
N GLU A 97 -2.51 -0.98 2.95
CA GLU A 97 -2.00 -2.35 2.85
C GLU A 97 -3.10 -3.35 2.49
N ASP A 98 -4.27 -3.28 3.12
CA ASP A 98 -5.45 -4.08 2.74
C ASP A 98 -5.85 -3.83 1.26
N GLY A 99 -5.73 -2.59 0.81
CA GLY A 99 -5.95 -2.20 -0.58
C GLY A 99 -4.94 -2.82 -1.53
N MET A 100 -3.64 -2.81 -1.18
CA MET A 100 -2.56 -3.42 -1.96
C MET A 100 -2.77 -4.93 -2.15
N VAL A 101 -3.19 -5.62 -1.09
CA VAL A 101 -3.52 -7.05 -1.14
C VAL A 101 -4.69 -7.31 -2.10
N LYS A 102 -5.75 -6.50 -2.04
CA LYS A 102 -6.90 -6.62 -2.95
C LYS A 102 -6.52 -6.32 -4.40
N THR A 103 -5.69 -5.32 -4.65
CA THR A 103 -5.15 -5.00 -5.98
C THR A 103 -4.40 -6.20 -6.56
N THR A 104 -3.59 -6.87 -5.73
CA THR A 104 -2.87 -8.09 -6.13
C THR A 104 -3.83 -9.23 -6.45
N ASP A 105 -4.83 -9.48 -5.59
CA ASP A 105 -5.84 -10.52 -5.83
C ASP A 105 -6.65 -10.27 -7.12
N ASN A 106 -7.00 -9.02 -7.39
CA ASN A 106 -7.71 -8.65 -8.62
C ASN A 106 -6.84 -8.82 -9.86
N ALA A 107 -5.57 -8.43 -9.81
CA ALA A 107 -4.63 -8.63 -10.91
C ALA A 107 -4.44 -10.13 -11.20
N ARG A 108 -4.38 -10.97 -10.16
CA ARG A 108 -4.32 -12.43 -10.30
C ARG A 108 -5.59 -13.00 -10.94
N ALA A 109 -6.76 -12.56 -10.50
CA ALA A 109 -8.02 -13.00 -11.09
C ALA A 109 -8.11 -12.58 -12.57
N MET A 110 -7.59 -11.41 -12.92
CA MET A 110 -7.52 -10.93 -14.30
C MET A 110 -6.59 -11.81 -15.15
N GLU A 111 -5.38 -12.07 -14.68
CA GLU A 111 -4.40 -12.92 -15.38
C GLU A 111 -4.90 -14.38 -15.56
N ASP A 112 -5.69 -14.90 -14.62
CA ASP A 112 -6.33 -16.23 -14.76
C ASP A 112 -7.42 -16.25 -15.84
N ALA A 113 -8.11 -15.13 -16.04
CA ALA A 113 -9.21 -15.01 -17.00
C ALA A 113 -8.75 -14.59 -18.40
N SER A 114 -7.75 -13.71 -18.48
CA SER A 114 -7.20 -13.10 -19.69
C SER A 114 -5.69 -12.95 -19.49
N PRO A 115 -4.88 -13.93 -19.91
CA PRO A 115 -3.43 -13.85 -19.82
C PRO A 115 -2.88 -12.63 -20.56
N ASP A 116 -1.89 -11.96 -19.96
CA ASP A 116 -1.22 -10.78 -20.53
C ASP A 116 -2.16 -9.58 -20.81
N ASP A 117 -3.26 -9.47 -20.06
CA ASP A 117 -4.22 -8.37 -20.21
C ASP A 117 -3.59 -7.00 -19.87
N GLY A 118 -3.85 -6.00 -20.70
CA GLY A 118 -3.34 -4.64 -20.50
C GLY A 118 -3.77 -4.00 -19.17
N GLN A 119 -4.89 -4.43 -18.58
CA GLN A 119 -5.36 -3.95 -17.27
C GLN A 119 -4.41 -4.33 -16.13
N ILE A 120 -3.55 -5.34 -16.30
CA ILE A 120 -2.53 -5.69 -15.30
C ILE A 120 -1.57 -4.54 -15.05
N VAL A 121 -1.25 -3.74 -16.08
CA VAL A 121 -0.42 -2.54 -15.97
C VAL A 121 -1.11 -1.47 -15.12
N GLU A 122 -2.44 -1.37 -15.18
CA GLU A 122 -3.21 -0.44 -14.35
C GLU A 122 -3.19 -0.87 -12.87
N PHE A 123 -3.35 -2.16 -12.59
CA PHE A 123 -3.21 -2.70 -11.23
C PHE A 123 -1.80 -2.48 -10.68
N GLU A 124 -0.76 -2.71 -11.51
CA GLU A 124 0.64 -2.47 -11.13
C GLU A 124 0.89 -0.99 -10.81
N THR A 125 0.40 -0.09 -11.65
CA THR A 125 0.50 1.36 -11.42
C THR A 125 -0.26 1.75 -10.14
N GLY A 126 -1.42 1.15 -9.89
CA GLY A 126 -2.20 1.35 -8.67
C GLY A 126 -1.44 0.90 -7.41
N LEU A 127 -0.78 -0.26 -7.47
CA LEU A 127 0.06 -0.76 -6.39
C LEU A 127 1.23 0.17 -6.10
N GLN A 128 1.95 0.62 -7.13
CA GLN A 128 3.08 1.54 -6.98
C GLN A 128 2.64 2.85 -6.30
N ARG A 129 1.49 3.42 -6.69
CA ARG A 129 0.92 4.59 -6.02
C ARG A 129 0.55 4.32 -4.55
N ALA A 130 0.07 3.12 -4.24
CA ALA A 130 -0.25 2.74 -2.87
C ALA A 130 1.02 2.61 -2.00
N ILE A 131 2.11 2.05 -2.55
CA ILE A 131 3.43 2.03 -1.89
C ILE A 131 3.89 3.46 -1.58
N GLU A 132 3.81 4.37 -2.56
CA GLU A 132 4.19 5.78 -2.37
C GLU A 132 3.34 6.45 -1.28
N LEU A 133 2.02 6.27 -1.33
CA LEU A 133 1.11 6.83 -0.34
C LEU A 133 1.43 6.32 1.07
N ARG A 134 1.64 5.01 1.24
CA ARG A 134 2.00 4.41 2.52
C ARG A 134 3.27 5.06 3.07
N GLN A 135 4.29 5.22 2.24
CA GLN A 135 5.55 5.81 2.69
C GLN A 135 5.39 7.29 3.07
N ILE A 136 4.61 8.07 2.32
CA ILE A 136 4.33 9.47 2.67
C ILE A 136 3.60 9.56 4.02
N VAL A 137 2.66 8.65 4.29
CA VAL A 137 1.96 8.59 5.58
C VAL A 137 2.92 8.18 6.69
N GLN A 138 3.81 7.21 6.45
CA GLN A 138 4.83 6.78 7.41
C GLN A 138 5.78 7.93 7.77
N ILE A 139 6.28 8.68 6.78
CA ILE A 139 7.11 9.88 7.02
C ILE A 139 6.40 10.87 7.95
N LYS A 140 5.09 11.09 7.76
CA LYS A 140 4.32 11.99 8.63
C LYS A 140 4.18 11.44 10.05
N ILE A 141 3.99 10.13 10.20
CA ILE A 141 3.98 9.47 11.51
C ILE A 141 5.33 9.67 12.21
N ASP A 142 6.45 9.43 11.52
CA ASP A 142 7.78 9.53 12.09
C ASP A 142 8.06 10.96 12.59
N VAL A 143 7.69 11.98 11.80
CA VAL A 143 7.83 13.39 12.23
C VAL A 143 6.96 13.70 13.46
N LEU A 144 5.73 13.18 13.53
CA LEU A 144 4.87 13.36 14.70
C LEU A 144 5.42 12.65 15.94
N ASP A 145 5.99 11.45 15.77
CA ASP A 145 6.57 10.68 16.86
C ASP A 145 7.86 11.34 17.38
N GLU A 146 8.68 11.91 16.50
CA GLU A 146 9.84 12.75 16.87
C GLU A 146 9.42 14.00 17.66
N MET A 147 8.37 14.70 17.19
CA MET A 147 7.83 15.87 17.91
C MET A 147 7.29 15.48 19.30
N GLN A 148 6.59 14.35 19.41
CA GLN A 148 6.11 13.83 20.69
C GLN A 148 7.27 13.49 21.63
N MET A 149 8.35 12.91 21.11
CA MET A 149 9.54 12.58 21.90
C MET A 149 10.18 13.84 22.48
N ARG A 150 10.43 14.86 21.65
CA ARG A 150 10.98 16.18 22.08
C ARG A 150 10.12 16.83 23.18
N MET A 151 8.79 16.77 23.02
CA MET A 151 7.86 17.28 24.03
C MET A 151 7.97 16.52 25.36
N ARG A 152 8.09 15.18 25.33
CA ARG A 152 8.27 14.36 26.56
C ARG A 152 9.57 14.72 27.29
N GLU A 153 10.64 14.98 26.54
CA GLU A 153 11.96 15.28 27.10
C GLU A 153 12.00 16.61 27.85
N GLY A 154 11.32 17.65 27.37
CA GLY A 154 11.62 18.98 27.86
C GLY A 154 11.02 20.09 27.05
N GLU A 155 10.97 19.83 25.76
CA GLU A 155 11.02 20.88 24.78
C GLU A 155 9.65 21.49 24.54
N SER A 156 9.62 22.81 24.51
CA SER A 156 8.45 23.57 24.10
C SER A 156 8.57 23.87 22.61
N LEU A 157 7.69 23.28 21.80
CA LEU A 157 7.72 23.45 20.35
C LEU A 157 7.01 24.74 19.94
N VAL A 158 7.76 25.71 19.43
CA VAL A 158 7.23 26.95 18.82
C VAL A 158 6.95 26.70 17.34
N ASP A 159 5.85 27.24 16.81
CA ASP A 159 5.41 27.05 15.41
C ASP A 159 5.32 25.57 15.01
N ALA A 160 4.80 24.72 15.91
CA ALA A 160 4.80 23.26 15.73
C ALA A 160 4.17 22.81 14.40
N GLY A 161 3.11 23.49 13.93
CA GLY A 161 2.48 23.23 12.64
C GLY A 161 3.41 23.53 11.45
N LYS A 162 4.18 24.61 11.53
CA LYS A 162 5.19 24.97 10.52
C LYS A 162 6.34 23.97 10.51
N GLN A 163 6.85 23.59 11.69
CA GLN A 163 7.89 22.57 11.82
C GLN A 163 7.44 21.23 11.23
N PHE A 164 6.24 20.76 11.59
CA PHE A 164 5.67 19.54 11.04
C PHE A 164 5.59 19.59 9.51
N LYS A 165 5.00 20.66 8.97
CA LYS A 165 4.83 20.83 7.51
C LYS A 165 6.17 20.87 6.81
N GLN A 166 7.12 21.66 7.29
CA GLN A 166 8.43 21.80 6.67
C GLN A 166 9.21 20.48 6.67
N THR A 167 9.30 19.81 7.82
CA THR A 167 10.06 18.56 7.96
C THR A 167 9.42 17.43 7.18
N SER A 168 8.09 17.25 7.29
CA SER A 168 7.39 16.19 6.57
C SER A 168 7.39 16.43 5.05
N SER A 169 7.20 17.66 4.59
CA SER A 169 7.26 17.98 3.15
C SER A 169 8.67 17.83 2.58
N LYS A 170 9.71 18.20 3.32
CA LYS A 170 11.10 17.99 2.90
C LYS A 170 11.39 16.49 2.73
N ARG A 171 11.14 15.68 3.77
CA ARG A 171 11.35 14.22 3.73
C ARG A 171 10.50 13.55 2.65
N ALA A 172 9.26 14.00 2.46
CA ALA A 172 8.40 13.50 1.39
C ALA A 172 8.93 13.86 0.00
N ALA A 173 9.44 15.08 -0.20
CA ALA A 173 10.07 15.47 -1.46
C ALA A 173 11.34 14.65 -1.73
N ASP A 174 12.19 14.46 -0.72
CA ASP A 174 13.39 13.62 -0.79
C ASP A 174 13.04 12.18 -1.19
N TYR A 175 11.97 11.62 -0.63
CA TYR A 175 11.46 10.30 -1.03
C TYR A 175 10.88 10.29 -2.44
N MET A 176 10.08 11.29 -2.81
CA MET A 176 9.43 11.35 -4.12
C MET A 176 10.40 11.54 -5.27
N ALA A 177 11.57 12.14 -5.00
CA ALA A 177 12.67 12.30 -5.95
C ALA A 177 13.40 10.97 -6.25
N LYS A 178 13.17 9.91 -5.47
CA LYS A 178 13.73 8.59 -5.74
C LYS A 178 13.11 7.98 -7.01
N SER A 179 13.89 7.16 -7.71
CA SER A 179 13.42 6.38 -8.84
C SER A 179 12.27 5.44 -8.43
N LYS A 180 11.47 5.00 -9.41
CA LYS A 180 10.42 4.00 -9.18
C LYS A 180 10.98 2.68 -8.62
N ARG A 181 12.15 2.26 -9.14
CA ARG A 181 12.83 1.05 -8.69
C ARG A 181 13.15 1.14 -7.21
N MET A 182 13.85 2.20 -6.83
CA MET A 182 14.27 2.45 -5.46
C MET A 182 13.07 2.51 -4.50
N LYS A 183 11.98 3.18 -4.88
CA LYS A 183 10.73 3.23 -4.08
C LYS A 183 10.14 1.84 -3.83
N CYS A 184 10.15 0.97 -4.84
CA CYS A 184 9.62 -0.39 -4.72
C CYS A 184 10.59 -1.34 -3.98
N GLU A 185 11.89 -1.06 -4.00
CA GLU A 185 12.89 -1.78 -3.22
C GLU A 185 12.79 -1.48 -1.72
N TYR A 186 12.58 -0.21 -1.34
CA TYR A 186 12.29 0.17 0.04
C TYR A 186 10.99 -0.44 0.58
N ALA A 187 10.11 -0.89 -0.30
CA ALA A 187 8.81 -1.47 0.01
C ALA A 187 8.91 -2.97 0.39
N GLN A 188 9.97 -3.38 1.08
CA GLN A 188 10.10 -4.69 1.74
C GLN A 188 9.66 -5.92 0.91
N GLY A 189 9.80 -5.88 -0.41
CA GLY A 189 9.43 -6.98 -1.31
C GLY A 189 7.99 -6.98 -1.85
N GLU A 190 7.09 -6.07 -1.47
CA GLU A 190 5.66 -6.18 -1.85
C GLU A 190 5.42 -6.09 -3.36
N TYR A 191 6.23 -5.29 -4.07
CA TYR A 191 6.15 -5.25 -5.54
C TYR A 191 6.59 -6.58 -6.16
N ILE A 192 7.63 -7.22 -5.60
CA ILE A 192 8.09 -8.52 -6.08
C ILE A 192 7.07 -9.61 -5.77
N ASP A 193 6.44 -9.56 -4.60
CA ASP A 193 5.33 -10.45 -4.25
C ASP A 193 4.17 -10.30 -5.22
N PHE A 194 3.83 -9.07 -5.62
CA PHE A 194 2.83 -8.81 -6.65
C PHE A 194 3.21 -9.45 -7.99
N ARG A 195 4.41 -9.20 -8.51
CA ARG A 195 4.87 -9.78 -9.79
C ARG A 195 4.94 -11.30 -9.74
N THR A 196 5.46 -11.85 -8.64
CA THR A 196 5.55 -13.30 -8.42
C THR A 196 4.15 -13.92 -8.41
N SER A 197 3.20 -13.30 -7.72
CA SER A 197 1.84 -13.85 -7.58
C SER A 197 1.06 -13.88 -8.90
N ILE A 198 1.35 -12.96 -9.82
CA ILE A 198 0.79 -12.94 -11.19
C ILE A 198 1.53 -13.96 -12.04
N TRP A 199 2.87 -13.94 -12.04
CA TRP A 199 3.72 -14.82 -12.83
C TRP A 199 3.40 -16.31 -12.64
N GLU A 200 3.19 -16.74 -11.39
CA GLU A 200 2.88 -18.13 -11.01
C GLU A 200 1.61 -18.70 -11.68
N ILE A 201 0.69 -17.83 -12.16
CA ILE A 201 -0.55 -18.26 -12.80
C ILE A 201 -0.23 -19.02 -14.09
N ASN A 202 0.59 -18.43 -14.95
CA ASN A 202 0.96 -18.98 -16.25
C ASN A 202 2.32 -19.70 -16.24
N HIS A 203 3.10 -19.59 -15.16
CA HIS A 203 4.41 -20.20 -15.02
C HIS A 203 4.53 -21.04 -13.73
N PRO A 204 3.77 -22.14 -13.59
CA PRO A 204 3.65 -22.89 -12.33
C PRO A 204 4.96 -23.55 -11.85
N SER A 205 5.93 -23.75 -12.74
CA SER A 205 7.25 -24.33 -12.44
C SER A 205 8.40 -23.34 -12.65
N GLY A 206 8.12 -22.11 -13.06
CA GLY A 206 9.11 -21.09 -13.35
C GLY A 206 9.32 -20.17 -12.15
N ALA A 207 10.58 -19.84 -11.87
CA ALA A 207 10.88 -18.75 -10.95
C ALA A 207 10.47 -17.41 -11.59
N CYS A 208 9.86 -16.52 -10.80
CA CYS A 208 9.57 -15.16 -11.28
C CYS A 208 10.87 -14.43 -11.61
N PRO A 209 10.97 -13.71 -12.74
CA PRO A 209 12.13 -12.88 -13.03
C PRO A 209 12.42 -11.88 -11.89
N PRO A 210 13.70 -11.50 -11.70
CA PRO A 210 14.08 -10.54 -10.67
C PRO A 210 13.52 -9.14 -10.98
N MET A 211 13.48 -8.31 -9.94
CA MET A 211 13.00 -6.92 -9.98
C MET A 211 13.59 -6.10 -11.14
N SER A 212 14.87 -6.31 -11.42
CA SER A 212 15.62 -5.66 -12.50
C SER A 212 15.09 -5.93 -13.90
N THR A 213 14.37 -7.03 -14.09
CA THR A 213 13.71 -7.35 -15.36
C THR A 213 12.52 -6.42 -15.61
N PHE A 214 11.84 -5.95 -14.56
CA PHE A 214 10.63 -5.14 -14.66
C PHE A 214 10.91 -3.65 -14.46
N LEU A 215 11.81 -3.32 -13.54
CA LEU A 215 12.25 -1.97 -13.23
C LEU A 215 13.77 -1.88 -13.43
N PRO A 216 14.23 -1.57 -14.65
CA PRO A 216 15.65 -1.44 -14.94
C PRO A 216 16.26 -0.30 -14.13
N LYS A 217 17.55 -0.46 -13.78
CA LYS A 217 18.31 0.60 -13.10
C LYS A 217 18.40 1.84 -13.98
N THR A 218 18.26 3.01 -13.38
CA THR A 218 18.56 4.29 -14.02
C THR A 218 19.84 4.89 -13.43
N ASP A 219 20.40 5.92 -14.08
CA ASP A 219 21.59 6.64 -13.58
C ASP A 219 21.36 7.27 -12.18
N GLU A 220 20.10 7.36 -11.75
CA GLU A 220 19.69 7.87 -10.44
C GLU A 220 19.72 6.78 -9.33
N ASP A 221 20.00 5.52 -9.69
CA ASP A 221 20.05 4.37 -8.79
C ASP A 221 21.48 3.99 -8.35
N GLU A 222 22.48 4.84 -8.60
CA GLU A 222 23.86 4.61 -8.16
C GLU A 222 23.99 4.77 -6.63
N SER A 223 23.73 3.70 -5.88
CA SER A 223 24.20 3.54 -4.50
C SER A 223 25.45 2.66 -4.45
N ASP A 224 26.40 3.05 -3.59
CA ASP A 224 27.74 2.45 -3.39
C ASP A 224 27.72 1.07 -2.69
N ASP A 225 26.52 0.52 -2.45
CA ASP A 225 26.32 -0.77 -1.80
C ASP A 225 26.08 -1.86 -2.87
N GLU A 226 26.74 -3.01 -2.72
CA GLU A 226 26.57 -4.16 -3.62
C GLU A 226 25.11 -4.63 -3.63
N ASP A 227 24.34 -4.17 -4.62
CA ASP A 227 22.93 -4.51 -4.82
C ASP A 227 22.74 -6.04 -4.93
N PHE A 228 22.38 -6.67 -3.81
CA PHE A 228 22.03 -8.09 -3.77
C PHE A 228 20.62 -8.27 -4.34
N GLU A 229 20.54 -8.61 -5.63
CA GLU A 229 19.28 -8.98 -6.25
C GLU A 229 18.84 -10.37 -5.76
N ILE A 230 17.74 -10.43 -5.01
CA ILE A 230 17.09 -11.68 -4.63
C ILE A 230 16.65 -12.38 -5.92
N GLY A 231 17.26 -13.53 -6.21
CA GLY A 231 16.87 -14.38 -7.33
C GLY A 231 15.42 -14.84 -7.23
N GLY A 232 14.79 -15.13 -8.36
CA GLY A 232 13.40 -15.56 -8.42
C GLY A 232 13.11 -16.74 -7.49
N ASN A 233 12.12 -16.59 -6.61
CA ASN A 233 11.63 -17.66 -5.76
C ASN A 233 10.35 -18.27 -6.36
N THR A 234 10.12 -19.56 -6.10
CA THR A 234 8.87 -20.24 -6.48
C THR A 234 8.11 -20.59 -5.21
N GLN A 235 6.84 -20.17 -5.11
CA GLN A 235 6.03 -20.54 -3.95
C GLN A 235 5.69 -22.04 -3.98
N ASN A 236 6.05 -22.75 -2.90
CA ASN A 236 5.66 -24.15 -2.74
C ASN A 236 4.34 -24.25 -1.97
N TYR A 237 3.29 -24.73 -2.65
CA TYR A 237 1.96 -24.94 -2.07
C TYR A 237 1.77 -26.35 -1.45
N ARG A 238 2.85 -27.12 -1.28
CA ARG A 238 2.81 -28.40 -0.55
C ARG A 238 3.21 -28.21 0.90
N CYS A 239 2.50 -28.90 1.78
CA CYS A 239 2.87 -28.97 3.18
C CYS A 239 4.16 -29.81 3.34
N PRO A 240 5.20 -29.29 4.01
CA PRO A 240 6.45 -30.02 4.22
C PRO A 240 6.29 -31.20 5.19
N VAL A 241 5.16 -31.33 5.89
CA VAL A 241 4.87 -32.43 6.82
C VAL A 241 4.09 -33.54 6.13
N THR A 242 2.98 -33.20 5.45
CA THR A 242 2.10 -34.20 4.82
C THR A 242 2.49 -34.51 3.37
N MET A 243 3.31 -33.65 2.74
CA MET A 243 3.63 -33.67 1.30
C MET A 243 2.42 -33.48 0.37
N LEU A 244 1.25 -33.20 0.93
CA LEU A 244 0.00 -32.91 0.23
C LEU A 244 -0.17 -31.39 0.05
N PRO A 245 -1.09 -30.94 -0.82
CA PRO A 245 -1.48 -29.54 -0.91
C PRO A 245 -1.84 -28.94 0.46
N LEU A 246 -1.50 -27.67 0.67
CA LEU A 246 -1.78 -26.97 1.92
C LEU A 246 -3.29 -26.89 2.18
N LYS A 247 -3.73 -27.42 3.32
CA LYS A 247 -5.09 -27.28 3.87
C LYS A 247 -5.06 -26.67 5.26
N ASP A 248 -5.97 -25.74 5.53
CA ASP A 248 -6.00 -24.93 6.76
C ASP A 248 -4.61 -24.40 7.13
N THR A 249 -4.08 -23.53 6.27
CA THR A 249 -2.69 -23.08 6.33
C THR A 249 -2.41 -22.23 7.57
N VAL A 250 -1.26 -22.45 8.20
CA VAL A 250 -0.80 -21.70 9.41
C VAL A 250 0.60 -21.10 9.22
N THR A 251 0.91 -20.04 9.97
CA THR A 251 2.09 -19.16 9.79
C THR A 251 3.38 -19.58 10.55
N ARG A 252 4.45 -18.77 10.43
CA ARG A 252 5.90 -18.97 10.72
C ARG A 252 6.64 -19.80 9.69
N HIS A 253 6.05 -20.90 9.29
CA HIS A 253 6.36 -21.62 8.05
C HIS A 253 5.04 -22.26 7.61
N SER A 254 4.85 -22.39 6.31
CA SER A 254 3.57 -22.83 5.76
C SER A 254 3.37 -24.32 6.03
N TYR A 255 2.41 -24.64 6.90
CA TYR A 255 1.97 -26.01 7.19
C TYR A 255 0.48 -26.14 7.02
N SER A 256 0.02 -27.36 6.76
CA SER A 256 -1.36 -27.73 7.01
C SER A 256 -1.59 -27.93 8.50
N ARG A 257 -2.67 -27.38 9.04
CA ARG A 257 -3.01 -27.45 10.46
C ARG A 257 -2.96 -28.86 11.01
N GLU A 258 -3.63 -29.81 10.35
CA GLU A 258 -3.64 -31.21 10.77
C GLU A 258 -2.22 -31.82 10.82
N GLY A 259 -1.38 -31.49 9.84
CA GLY A 259 0.00 -31.98 9.79
C GLY A 259 0.84 -31.52 10.98
N ILE A 260 0.75 -30.24 11.34
CA ILE A 260 1.53 -29.70 12.47
C ILE A 260 0.95 -30.09 13.83
N GLU A 261 -0.38 -30.22 13.95
CA GLU A 261 -1.04 -30.75 15.15
C GLU A 261 -0.67 -32.22 15.42
N GLY A 262 -0.45 -33.00 14.35
CA GLY A 262 0.12 -34.34 14.44
C GLY A 262 1.52 -34.36 15.08
N ILE A 263 2.38 -33.39 14.73
CA ILE A 263 3.71 -33.23 15.34
C ILE A 263 3.58 -32.88 16.82
N PHE A 264 2.66 -31.99 17.20
CA PHE A 264 2.42 -31.63 18.60
C PHE A 264 1.97 -32.84 19.42
N THR A 265 1.06 -33.63 18.87
CA THR A 265 0.55 -34.85 19.50
C THR A 265 1.68 -35.86 19.72
N ASN A 266 2.53 -36.09 18.72
CA ASN A 266 3.66 -37.00 18.82
C ASN A 266 4.73 -36.50 19.82
N ALA A 267 5.03 -35.20 19.80
CA ALA A 267 5.97 -34.59 20.74
C ALA A 267 5.50 -34.73 22.20
N LYS A 268 4.19 -34.49 22.45
CA LYS A 268 3.56 -34.68 23.76
C LYS A 268 3.64 -36.13 24.24
N ARG A 269 3.35 -37.10 23.36
CA ARG A 269 3.48 -38.54 23.66
C ARG A 269 4.90 -38.92 24.06
N ASN A 270 5.90 -38.32 23.40
CA ASN A 270 7.32 -38.61 23.65
C ASN A 270 7.96 -37.72 24.73
N LYS A 271 7.17 -36.90 25.43
CA LYS A 271 7.64 -35.93 26.45
C LYS A 271 8.78 -35.03 25.94
N ARG A 272 8.71 -34.62 24.66
CA ARG A 272 9.70 -33.74 24.02
C ARG A 272 9.02 -32.44 23.55
N PRO A 273 9.75 -31.31 23.49
CA PRO A 273 9.21 -30.09 22.89
C PRO A 273 8.99 -30.31 21.39
N ALA A 274 7.86 -29.82 20.87
CA ALA A 274 7.62 -29.82 19.43
C ALA A 274 8.59 -28.85 18.76
N ARG A 275 9.35 -29.34 17.78
CA ARG A 275 10.28 -28.52 17.00
C ARG A 275 9.73 -28.32 15.61
N CYS A 276 10.15 -27.21 15.00
CA CYS A 276 9.89 -26.92 13.61
C CYS A 276 10.39 -28.07 12.71
N PRO A 277 9.56 -28.63 11.81
CA PRO A 277 9.98 -29.68 10.89
C PRO A 277 10.78 -29.17 9.69
N VAL A 278 10.81 -27.86 9.46
CA VAL A 278 11.59 -27.26 8.36
C VAL A 278 13.08 -27.36 8.69
N ALA A 279 13.85 -27.92 7.75
CA ALA A 279 15.29 -28.09 7.90
C ALA A 279 15.98 -26.76 8.19
N GLY A 280 16.89 -26.75 9.17
CA GLY A 280 17.61 -25.54 9.60
C GLY A 280 16.86 -24.66 10.60
N CYS A 281 15.57 -24.90 10.84
CA CYS A 281 14.82 -24.14 11.84
C CYS A 281 14.83 -24.84 13.21
N ASN A 282 15.42 -24.20 14.21
CA ASN A 282 15.52 -24.74 15.58
C ASN A 282 14.43 -24.24 16.54
N VAL A 283 13.40 -23.57 16.02
CA VAL A 283 12.33 -22.97 16.81
C VAL A 283 11.48 -24.05 17.48
N GLN A 284 11.18 -23.84 18.76
CA GLN A 284 10.16 -24.61 19.48
C GLN A 284 8.77 -24.07 19.16
N LEU A 285 7.91 -24.96 18.68
CA LEU A 285 6.56 -24.64 18.27
C LEU A 285 5.58 -24.90 19.42
N THR A 286 4.55 -24.06 19.48
CA THR A 286 3.46 -24.10 20.45
C THR A 286 2.19 -23.73 19.71
N ASN A 287 1.02 -24.04 20.28
CA ASN A 287 -0.26 -23.67 19.65
C ASN A 287 -0.40 -22.15 19.42
N ALA A 288 0.22 -21.32 20.26
CA ALA A 288 0.21 -19.87 20.08
C ALA A 288 0.95 -19.41 18.81
N HIS A 289 1.81 -20.25 18.24
CA HIS A 289 2.50 -19.97 16.98
C HIS A 289 1.67 -20.35 15.74
N LEU A 290 0.55 -21.06 15.91
CA LEU A 290 -0.32 -21.48 14.79
C LEU A 290 -1.39 -20.43 14.53
N ILE A 291 -1.01 -19.38 13.81
CA ILE A 291 -1.95 -18.35 13.35
C ILE A 291 -2.40 -18.71 11.94
N ASP A 292 -3.71 -18.67 11.68
CA ASP A 292 -4.27 -18.96 10.36
C ASP A 292 -3.74 -18.00 9.29
N ASP A 293 -3.33 -18.56 8.16
CA ASP A 293 -2.94 -17.82 6.97
C ASP A 293 -3.99 -17.99 5.88
N LYS A 294 -5.04 -17.16 5.95
CA LYS A 294 -6.15 -17.20 4.99
C LYS A 294 -5.73 -16.80 3.58
N HIS A 295 -4.72 -15.94 3.45
CA HIS A 295 -4.23 -15.48 2.15
C HIS A 295 -3.47 -16.60 1.44
N LEU A 296 -2.55 -17.28 2.16
CA LEU A 296 -1.84 -18.41 1.60
C LEU A 296 -2.76 -19.61 1.33
N GLN A 297 -3.75 -19.85 2.19
CA GLN A 297 -4.75 -20.89 1.94
C GLN A 297 -5.51 -20.63 0.63
N LYS A 298 -6.03 -19.42 0.44
CA LYS A 298 -6.73 -19.04 -0.79
C LYS A 298 -5.85 -19.24 -2.03
N ARG A 299 -4.57 -18.85 -1.96
CA ARG A 299 -3.60 -19.06 -3.05
C ARG A 299 -3.38 -20.55 -3.35
N ALA A 300 -3.24 -21.38 -2.30
CA ALA A 300 -3.08 -22.82 -2.44
C ALA A 300 -4.30 -23.48 -3.10
N ASP A 301 -5.51 -23.10 -2.67
CA ASP A 301 -6.76 -23.60 -3.23
C ASP A 301 -6.93 -23.22 -4.70
N GLU A 302 -6.60 -21.97 -5.06
CA GLU A 302 -6.63 -21.50 -6.45
C GLU A 302 -5.61 -22.24 -7.32
N PHE A 303 -4.40 -22.49 -6.78
CA PHE A 303 -3.39 -23.28 -7.46
C PHE A 303 -3.85 -24.72 -7.71
N GLU A 304 -4.42 -25.38 -6.70
CA GLU A 304 -4.96 -26.74 -6.82
C GLU A 304 -6.11 -26.81 -7.83
N LYS A 305 -7.05 -25.87 -7.78
CA LYS A 305 -8.13 -25.75 -8.77
C LYS A 305 -7.61 -25.57 -10.20
N ARG A 306 -6.57 -24.76 -10.38
CA ARG A 306 -5.96 -24.54 -11.69
C ARG A 306 -5.24 -25.79 -12.20
N ARG A 307 -4.52 -26.47 -11.32
CA ARG A 307 -3.86 -27.73 -11.64
C ARG A 307 -4.89 -28.80 -12.05
N ALA A 308 -5.98 -28.95 -11.29
CA ALA A 308 -7.04 -29.89 -11.60
C ALA A 308 -7.73 -29.58 -12.94
N ARG A 309 -7.99 -28.30 -13.25
CA ARG A 309 -8.52 -27.89 -14.57
C ARG A 309 -7.60 -28.32 -15.72
N ARG A 310 -6.30 -28.06 -15.61
CA ARG A 310 -5.31 -28.45 -16.64
C ARG A 310 -5.19 -29.97 -16.81
N GLU A 311 -5.26 -30.72 -15.71
CA GLU A 311 -5.23 -32.18 -15.75
C GLU A 311 -6.49 -32.72 -16.48
N ASN A 312 -7.68 -32.20 -16.17
CA ASN A 312 -8.93 -32.61 -16.84
C ASN A 312 -8.94 -32.27 -18.35
N ASP A 313 -8.51 -31.07 -18.73
CA ASP A 313 -8.43 -30.68 -20.15
C ASP A 313 -7.43 -31.55 -20.94
N SER A 314 -6.34 -31.99 -20.30
CA SER A 314 -5.35 -32.86 -20.93
C SER A 314 -5.85 -34.29 -21.13
N ASP A 315 -6.65 -34.80 -20.19
CA ASP A 315 -7.23 -36.15 -20.26
C ASP A 315 -8.33 -36.23 -21.34
N GLU A 316 -9.14 -35.17 -21.50
CA GLU A 316 -10.15 -35.08 -22.58
C GLU A 316 -9.51 -35.01 -23.99
N GLU A 317 -8.37 -34.33 -24.14
CA GLU A 317 -7.64 -34.28 -25.41
C GLU A 317 -6.99 -35.63 -25.77
N ALA A 318 -6.52 -36.39 -24.77
CA ALA A 318 -5.93 -37.72 -24.98
C ALA A 318 -6.97 -38.79 -25.39
N GLU A 319 -8.23 -38.66 -24.96
CA GLU A 319 -9.30 -39.61 -25.29
C GLU A 319 -9.86 -39.45 -26.73
N LEU A 320 -9.65 -38.29 -27.38
CA LEU A 320 -10.14 -38.01 -28.74
C LEU A 320 -9.22 -38.51 -29.88
N VAL A 321 -8.02 -39.02 -29.58
CA VAL A 321 -7.02 -39.40 -30.59
C VAL A 321 -7.11 -40.87 -31.06
N ASP A 322 -8.01 -41.69 -30.49
CA ASP A 322 -8.06 -43.14 -30.74
C ASP A 322 -9.24 -43.63 -31.61
N VAL A 323 -9.76 -42.81 -32.54
CA VAL A 323 -10.93 -43.19 -33.38
C VAL A 323 -10.69 -43.06 -34.90
N SER A 324 -9.44 -43.10 -35.37
CA SER A 324 -9.20 -43.06 -36.83
C SER A 324 -8.00 -43.87 -37.34
N GLN A 325 -7.87 -45.11 -36.88
CA GLN A 325 -7.14 -46.15 -37.63
C GLN A 325 -7.92 -47.46 -37.58
N ASP A 326 -8.88 -47.62 -38.50
CA ASP A 326 -9.22 -48.90 -39.15
C ASP A 326 -10.40 -48.64 -40.11
N ASP A 327 -10.08 -48.33 -41.37
CA ASP A 327 -10.90 -48.58 -42.56
C ASP A 327 -10.02 -48.56 -43.82
#